data_AF-A0AAE6YJ77-F1
#
_entry.id   AF-A0AAE6YJ77-F1
#
_cell.length_a   1.000
_cell.length_b   1.000
_cell.length_c   1.000
_cell.angle_alpha   90.00
_cell.angle_beta   90.00
_cell.angle_gamma   90.00
#
_symmetry.space_group_name_H-M   'P 1'
#
loop_
_entity.id
_entity.type
_entity.pdbx_description
1 polymer ?
#
loop_
_entity_poly.entity_id
_entity_poly.type
_entity_poly.pdbx_seq_one_letter_code
_entity_poly.pdbx_strand_id
1 'polypeptide(L)'
;MIRKKGFSLLEVLITSALVIFLLFAIFYAIGNLLSGSILAEKKVKLNSELDDRINHFFITGTFDDSASGEMGFANSGESDSILTFTGTNSNYNISVTKRLFKLNEVENDGSSNGSSKVVICHKPGTKAQKTLTIPTPALNAHLGHGDYIGACLSS
;
A
#
# COMPACT_ATOMS: atom_id res chain seq x y z
N MET A 1 -54.51 19.48 36.65
CA MET A 1 -54.77 20.08 35.32
C MET A 1 -53.43 20.47 34.69
N ILE A 2 -52.91 19.66 33.77
CA ILE A 2 -51.56 19.84 33.20
C ILE A 2 -51.67 20.83 32.04
N ARG A 3 -51.16 22.04 32.22
CA ARG A 3 -51.14 23.09 31.20
C ARG A 3 -50.08 22.74 30.16
N LYS A 4 -50.48 22.13 29.04
CA LYS A 4 -49.60 21.87 27.89
C LYS A 4 -49.16 23.22 27.32
N LYS A 5 -47.92 23.63 27.59
CA LYS A 5 -47.31 24.80 26.92
C LYS A 5 -46.97 24.38 25.49
N GLY A 6 -47.61 25.01 24.50
CA GLY A 6 -47.24 24.82 23.10
C GLY A 6 -45.87 25.45 22.82
N PHE A 7 -45.12 24.88 21.89
CA PHE A 7 -43.87 25.47 21.43
C PHE A 7 -44.15 26.78 20.69
N SER A 8 -43.32 27.80 20.95
CA SER A 8 -43.38 29.04 20.16
C SER A 8 -42.88 28.75 18.74
N LEU A 9 -43.52 29.34 17.72
CA LEU A 9 -43.06 29.23 16.33
C LEU A 9 -41.59 29.67 16.18
N LEU A 10 -41.17 30.66 16.97
CA LEU A 10 -39.78 31.13 17.00
C LEU A 10 -38.81 30.07 17.52
N GLU A 11 -39.21 29.30 18.54
CA GLU A 11 -38.38 28.25 19.13
C GLU A 11 -38.22 27.07 18.16
N VAL A 12 -39.29 26.69 17.46
CA VAL A 12 -39.24 25.66 16.41
C VAL A 12 -38.35 26.11 15.23
N LEU A 13 -38.41 27.38 14.86
CA LEU A 13 -37.58 27.93 13.78
C LEU A 13 -36.10 27.94 14.14
N ILE A 14 -35.75 28.38 15.36
CA ILE A 14 -34.37 28.41 15.84
C ILE A 14 -33.81 27.00 15.97
N THR A 15 -34.57 26.07 16.57
CA THR A 15 -34.14 24.67 16.73
C THR A 15 -33.94 23.98 15.39
N SER A 16 -34.85 24.20 14.43
CA SER A 16 -34.68 23.70 13.05
C SER A 16 -33.40 24.25 12.40
N ALA A 17 -33.16 25.56 12.49
CA ALA A 17 -31.97 26.18 11.93
C ALA A 17 -30.66 25.63 12.54
N LEU A 18 -30.64 25.42 13.86
CA LEU A 18 -29.47 24.85 14.56
C LEU A 18 -29.22 23.40 14.16
N VAL A 19 -30.28 22.59 14.01
CA VAL A 19 -30.14 21.20 13.55
C VAL A 19 -29.61 21.14 12.12
N ILE A 20 -30.13 21.98 11.23
CA ILE A 20 -29.66 22.05 9.83
C ILE A 20 -28.19 22.48 9.79
N PHE A 21 -27.81 23.49 10.57
CA PHE A 21 -26.42 23.94 10.66
C PHE A 21 -25.49 22.83 11.16
N LEU A 22 -25.91 22.09 12.20
CA LEU A 22 -25.16 20.95 12.72
C LEU A 22 -25.01 19.83 11.67
N LEU A 23 -26.08 19.53 10.92
CA LEU A 23 -26.03 18.55 9.84
C LEU A 23 -25.03 18.97 8.75
N PHE A 24 -25.04 20.23 8.33
CA PHE A 24 -24.08 20.74 7.35
C PHE A 24 -22.63 20.60 7.83
N ALA A 25 -22.36 20.93 9.09
CA ALA A 25 -21.02 20.78 9.67
C ALA A 25 -20.55 19.31 9.65
N ILE A 26 -21.44 18.37 9.98
CA ILE A 26 -21.13 16.93 9.98
C ILE A 26 -20.89 16.44 8.55
N PHE A 27 -21.75 16.77 7.59
CA PHE A 27 -21.57 16.37 6.20
C PHE A 27 -20.28 16.92 5.60
N TYR A 28 -19.92 18.16 5.93
CA TYR A 28 -18.65 18.75 5.53
C TYR A 28 -17.45 17.97 6.09
N ALA A 29 -17.49 17.63 7.39
CA ALA A 29 -16.42 16.85 8.01
C ALA A 29 -16.29 15.46 7.38
N ILE A 30 -17.40 14.75 7.17
CA ILE A 30 -17.43 13.43 6.54
C ILE A 30 -16.90 13.48 5.10
N GLY A 31 -17.29 14.49 4.32
CA GLY A 31 -16.82 14.67 2.95
C GLY A 31 -15.29 14.75 2.87
N ASN A 32 -14.68 15.58 3.73
CA ASN A 32 -13.23 15.71 3.79
C ASN A 32 -12.53 14.40 4.20
N LEU A 33 -13.09 13.66 5.17
CA LEU A 33 -12.54 12.38 5.62
C LEU A 33 -12.57 11.32 4.50
N LEU A 34 -13.68 11.21 3.78
CA LEU A 34 -13.84 10.23 2.70
C LEU A 34 -12.86 10.47 1.57
N SER A 35 -12.66 11.72 1.14
CA SER A 35 -11.69 12.06 0.09
C SER A 35 -10.27 11.64 0.45
N GLY A 36 -9.85 11.85 1.70
CA GLY A 36 -8.54 11.41 2.19
C GLY A 36 -8.38 9.89 2.17
N SER A 37 -9.42 9.15 2.58
CA SER A 37 -9.41 7.68 2.58
C SER A 37 -9.26 7.10 1.17
N ILE A 38 -9.98 7.65 0.19
CA ILE A 38 -9.92 7.19 -1.20
C ILE A 38 -8.51 7.43 -1.78
N LEU A 39 -7.93 8.61 -1.53
CA LEU A 39 -6.59 8.92 -2.02
C LEU A 39 -5.53 7.99 -1.40
N ALA A 40 -5.66 7.72 -0.10
CA ALA A 40 -4.78 6.78 0.59
C ALA A 40 -4.88 5.36 0.01
N GLU A 41 -6.10 4.87 -0.23
CA GLU A 41 -6.34 3.56 -0.85
C GLU A 41 -5.71 3.48 -2.25
N LYS A 42 -5.92 4.50 -3.10
CA LYS A 42 -5.36 4.56 -4.45
C LYS A 42 -3.83 4.60 -4.43
N LYS A 43 -3.23 5.31 -3.47
CA LYS A 43 -1.77 5.34 -3.29
C LYS A 43 -1.22 3.98 -2.87
N VAL A 44 -1.91 3.26 -1.97
CA VAL A 44 -1.52 1.90 -1.56
C VAL A 44 -1.59 0.94 -2.75
N LYS A 45 -2.67 0.98 -3.53
CA LYS A 45 -2.83 0.17 -4.75
C LYS A 45 -1.72 0.44 -5.77
N LEU A 46 -1.44 1.72 -6.05
CA LEU A 46 -0.37 2.11 -6.97
C LEU A 46 1.01 1.64 -6.47
N ASN A 47 1.27 1.76 -5.17
CA ASN A 47 2.52 1.29 -4.58
C ASN A 47 2.66 -0.24 -4.67
N SER A 48 1.58 -0.99 -4.38
CA SER A 48 1.58 -2.46 -4.45
C SER A 48 1.85 -2.95 -5.87
N GLU A 49 1.14 -2.41 -6.85
CA GLU A 49 1.31 -2.78 -8.27
C GLU A 49 2.73 -2.45 -8.76
N LEU A 50 3.28 -1.29 -8.36
CA LEU A 50 4.67 -0.93 -8.67
C LEU A 50 5.66 -1.89 -8.04
N ASP A 51 5.46 -2.27 -6.78
CA ASP A 51 6.34 -3.23 -6.08
C ASP A 51 6.28 -4.62 -6.75
N ASP A 52 5.10 -5.07 -7.20
CA ASP A 52 4.95 -6.34 -7.93
C ASP A 52 5.66 -6.34 -9.29
N ARG A 53 5.62 -5.21 -10.02
CA ARG A 53 6.34 -5.05 -11.30
C ARG A 53 7.85 -5.00 -11.12
N ILE A 54 8.31 -4.30 -10.07
CA ILE A 54 9.73 -4.29 -9.71
C ILE A 54 10.19 -5.71 -9.35
N ASN A 55 9.39 -6.43 -8.57
CA ASN A 55 9.66 -7.83 -8.23
C ASN A 55 9.74 -8.72 -9.48
N HIS A 56 8.85 -8.52 -10.45
CA HIS A 56 8.92 -9.23 -11.73
C HIS A 56 10.19 -8.89 -12.51
N PHE A 57 10.54 -7.60 -12.61
CA PHE A 57 11.78 -7.13 -13.24
C PHE A 57 13.04 -7.76 -12.61
N PHE A 58 13.08 -7.92 -11.28
CA PHE A 58 14.20 -8.59 -10.62
C PHE A 58 14.38 -10.06 -11.04
N ILE A 59 13.31 -10.73 -11.44
CA ILE A 59 13.33 -12.15 -11.83
C ILE A 59 13.59 -12.30 -13.32
N THR A 60 12.99 -11.44 -14.15
CA THR A 60 13.02 -11.59 -15.62
C THR A 60 14.02 -10.68 -16.31
N GLY A 61 14.49 -9.63 -15.63
CA GLY A 61 15.30 -8.55 -16.22
C GLY A 61 14.50 -7.58 -17.09
N THR A 62 13.20 -7.79 -17.27
CA THR A 62 12.33 -6.97 -18.12
C THR A 62 11.27 -6.29 -17.27
N PHE A 63 11.18 -4.96 -17.37
CA PHE A 63 10.20 -4.18 -16.61
C PHE A 63 8.93 -4.04 -17.45
N ASP A 64 7.77 -4.36 -16.86
CA ASP A 64 6.48 -4.13 -17.50
C ASP A 64 6.05 -2.68 -17.27
N ASP A 65 6.21 -1.85 -18.30
CA ASP A 65 5.80 -0.44 -18.35
C ASP A 65 4.37 -0.26 -18.88
N SER A 66 3.65 -1.34 -19.18
CA SER A 66 2.28 -1.28 -19.68
C SER A 66 1.36 -0.62 -18.66
N ALA A 67 0.48 0.28 -19.11
CA ALA A 67 -0.51 0.88 -18.23
C ALA A 67 -1.49 -0.17 -17.67
N SER A 68 -1.89 -0.01 -16.41
CA SER A 68 -2.90 -0.85 -15.74
C SER A 68 -4.08 0.03 -15.32
N GLY A 69 -5.11 0.05 -16.16
CA GLY A 69 -6.21 1.00 -16.05
C GLY A 69 -5.69 2.44 -16.13
N GLU A 70 -5.89 3.19 -15.05
CA GLU A 70 -5.48 4.60 -14.93
C GLU A 70 -4.05 4.79 -14.37
N MET A 71 -3.32 3.68 -14.16
CA MET A 71 -1.96 3.70 -13.61
C MET A 71 -0.93 3.59 -14.72
N GLY A 72 0.04 4.49 -14.73
CA GLY A 72 1.21 4.45 -15.61
C GLY A 72 2.44 3.95 -14.85
N PHE A 73 3.32 3.24 -15.55
CA PHE A 73 4.56 2.70 -14.99
C PHE A 73 5.71 3.04 -15.93
N ALA A 74 6.86 3.38 -15.35
CA ALA A 74 8.07 3.64 -16.11
C ALA A 74 9.29 3.29 -15.29
N ASN A 75 10.33 2.76 -15.93
CA ASN A 75 11.67 2.71 -15.38
C ASN A 75 12.54 3.73 -16.10
N SER A 76 13.10 4.69 -15.37
CA SER A 76 14.21 5.50 -15.87
C SER A 76 15.49 4.77 -15.47
N GLY A 77 16.01 4.00 -16.42
CA GLY A 77 17.36 3.47 -16.34
C GLY A 77 18.37 4.61 -16.48
N GLU A 78 19.52 4.43 -15.83
CA GLU A 78 20.77 5.08 -16.19
C GLU A 78 21.13 6.35 -15.41
N SER A 79 21.32 6.16 -14.11
CA SER A 79 22.54 6.65 -13.47
C SER A 79 23.35 5.43 -13.03
N ASP A 80 24.68 5.48 -13.15
CA ASP A 80 25.69 4.39 -13.15
C ASP A 80 25.55 3.28 -12.08
N SER A 81 24.68 3.44 -11.07
CA SER A 81 24.38 2.39 -10.10
C SER A 81 22.95 2.43 -9.53
N ILE A 82 22.04 3.27 -10.06
CA ILE A 82 20.67 3.40 -9.53
C ILE A 82 19.63 3.18 -10.63
N LEU A 83 18.77 2.19 -10.41
CA LEU A 83 17.55 2.00 -11.18
C LEU A 83 16.41 2.73 -10.49
N THR A 84 15.71 3.58 -11.24
CA THR A 84 14.54 4.30 -10.74
C THR A 84 13.28 3.78 -11.41
N PHE A 85 12.28 3.43 -10.61
CA PHE A 85 10.97 3.00 -11.06
C PHE A 85 9.93 4.00 -10.57
N THR A 86 9.01 4.37 -11.44
CA THR A 86 7.97 5.34 -11.13
C THR A 86 6.62 4.79 -11.54
N GLY A 87 5.68 4.79 -10.59
CA GLY A 87 4.27 4.58 -10.82
C GLY A 87 3.52 5.91 -10.72
N THR A 88 2.58 6.16 -11.60
CA THR A 88 1.73 7.36 -11.60
C THR A 88 0.26 7.00 -11.72
N ASN A 89 -0.61 7.84 -11.16
CA ASN A 89 -2.04 7.81 -11.50
C ASN A 89 -2.51 9.25 -11.73
N SER A 90 -2.81 9.55 -12.98
CA SER A 90 -3.12 10.92 -13.44
C SER A 90 -4.42 11.46 -12.82
N ASN A 91 -5.40 10.59 -12.57
CA ASN A 91 -6.73 10.99 -12.09
C ASN A 91 -6.71 11.48 -10.63
N TYR A 92 -5.76 10.99 -9.84
CA TYR A 92 -5.57 11.39 -8.45
C TYR A 92 -4.30 12.24 -8.24
N ASN A 93 -3.59 12.59 -9.32
CA ASN A 93 -2.32 13.32 -9.29
C ASN A 93 -1.28 12.72 -8.32
N ILE A 94 -1.25 11.39 -8.22
CA ILE A 94 -0.30 10.68 -7.35
C ILE A 94 0.86 10.09 -8.15
N SER A 95 2.04 10.11 -7.55
CA SER A 95 3.24 9.46 -8.06
C SER A 95 3.97 8.76 -6.91
N VAL A 96 4.50 7.59 -7.20
CA VAL A 96 5.34 6.80 -6.29
C VAL A 96 6.62 6.47 -7.03
N THR A 97 7.77 6.76 -6.41
CA THR A 97 9.08 6.47 -6.98
C THR A 97 9.83 5.51 -6.06
N LYS A 98 10.40 4.46 -6.64
CA LYS A 98 11.24 3.47 -5.97
C LYS A 98 12.63 3.50 -6.60
N ARG A 99 13.66 3.36 -5.78
CA ARG A 99 15.06 3.37 -6.22
C ARG A 99 15.75 2.12 -5.74
N LEU A 100 16.54 1.55 -6.62
CA LEU A 100 17.30 0.32 -6.44
C LEU A 100 18.76 0.61 -6.69
N PHE A 101 19.64 0.17 -5.79
CA PHE A 101 21.08 0.21 -6.03
C PHE A 101 21.50 -1.08 -6.69
N LYS A 102 22.11 -0.98 -7.88
CA LYS A 102 22.80 -2.11 -8.49
C LYS A 102 24.07 -2.32 -7.69
N LEU A 103 24.07 -3.34 -6.82
CA LEU A 103 25.30 -3.76 -6.17
C LEU A 103 26.18 -4.37 -7.27
N ASN A 104 27.31 -3.73 -7.56
CA ASN A 104 28.37 -4.38 -8.30
C ASN A 104 28.91 -5.49 -7.40
N GLU A 105 28.34 -6.69 -7.54
CA GLU A 105 28.94 -7.89 -6.99
C GLU A 105 30.32 -8.02 -7.64
N VAL A 106 31.37 -7.81 -6.84
CA VAL A 106 32.74 -8.11 -7.23
C VAL A 106 32.75 -9.61 -7.55
N GLU A 107 32.92 -9.93 -8.83
CA GLU A 107 32.95 -11.29 -9.35
C GLU A 107 33.94 -12.13 -8.56
N ASN A 108 33.47 -13.25 -7.99
CA ASN A 108 34.17 -14.53 -7.88
C ASN A 108 33.22 -15.56 -7.26
N ASP A 109 32.49 -16.30 -8.10
CA ASP A 109 32.44 -17.77 -8.13
C ASP A 109 31.16 -18.23 -8.87
N GLY A 110 31.29 -19.31 -9.62
CA GLY A 110 30.41 -19.68 -10.70
C GLY A 110 29.00 -20.12 -10.29
N SER A 111 28.08 -19.87 -11.22
CA SER A 111 26.85 -20.65 -11.41
C SER A 111 25.78 -20.54 -10.31
N SER A 112 24.83 -19.63 -10.51
CA SER A 112 23.44 -20.05 -10.84
C SER A 112 22.51 -18.84 -10.97
N ASN A 113 21.70 -18.85 -12.03
CA ASN A 113 20.43 -18.15 -12.06
C ASN A 113 19.64 -18.48 -10.79
N GLY A 114 19.50 -17.52 -9.88
CA GLY A 114 18.78 -17.75 -8.64
C GLY A 114 18.57 -16.44 -7.91
N SER A 115 17.35 -15.90 -8.02
CA SER A 115 16.79 -14.86 -7.16
C SER A 115 17.32 -14.99 -5.73
N SER A 116 17.79 -13.89 -5.12
CA SER A 116 18.22 -13.89 -3.72
C SER A 116 17.10 -14.53 -2.87
N LYS A 117 17.44 -15.57 -2.12
CA LYS A 117 16.50 -16.33 -1.29
C LYS A 117 16.70 -15.96 0.17
N VAL A 118 15.60 -15.84 0.90
CA VAL A 118 15.57 -15.57 2.33
C VAL A 118 14.85 -16.71 3.06
N VAL A 119 15.37 -17.08 4.21
CA VAL A 119 14.75 -18.08 5.09
C VAL A 119 13.77 -17.39 6.02
N ILE A 120 12.56 -17.94 6.13
CA ILE A 120 11.51 -17.46 7.02
C ILE A 120 10.90 -18.58 7.85
N CYS A 121 10.27 -18.22 8.97
CA CYS A 121 9.40 -19.09 9.73
C CYS A 121 7.95 -18.77 9.36
N HIS A 122 7.32 -19.71 8.66
CA HIS A 122 5.92 -19.61 8.27
C HIS A 122 5.01 -20.02 9.41
N LYS A 123 4.01 -19.18 9.75
CA LYS A 123 2.98 -19.45 10.78
C LYS A 123 3.54 -19.95 12.14
N PRO A 124 4.40 -19.17 12.80
CA PRO A 124 4.97 -19.55 14.09
C PRO A 124 3.91 -19.76 15.18
N GLY A 125 4.11 -20.73 16.07
CA GLY A 125 3.21 -21.04 17.19
C GLY A 125 1.93 -21.80 16.80
N THR A 126 1.83 -22.27 15.56
CA THR A 126 0.70 -23.07 15.07
C THR A 126 1.12 -24.48 14.65
N LYS A 127 0.17 -25.39 14.47
CA LYS A 127 0.44 -26.73 13.89
C LYS A 127 0.98 -26.68 12.45
N ALA A 128 0.87 -25.53 11.78
CA ALA A 128 1.35 -25.30 10.42
C ALA A 128 2.74 -24.62 10.37
N GLN A 129 3.43 -24.51 11.52
CA GLN A 129 4.75 -23.91 11.61
C GLN A 129 5.75 -24.63 10.68
N LYS A 130 6.43 -23.88 9.82
CA LYS A 130 7.42 -24.45 8.89
C LYS A 130 8.51 -23.45 8.50
N THR A 131 9.76 -23.90 8.50
CA THR A 131 10.87 -23.14 7.91
C THR A 131 10.80 -23.24 6.39
N LEU A 132 10.71 -22.10 5.71
CA LEU A 132 10.66 -22.01 4.24
C LEU A 132 11.76 -21.11 3.72
N THR A 133 12.32 -21.47 2.57
CA THR A 133 13.21 -20.62 1.79
C THR A 133 12.40 -20.03 0.65
N ILE A 134 12.14 -18.73 0.73
CA ILE A 134 11.34 -17.99 -0.25
C ILE A 134 12.23 -17.01 -1.02
N PRO A 135 11.88 -16.64 -2.25
CA PRO A 135 12.55 -15.53 -2.92
C PRO A 135 12.28 -14.22 -2.15
N THR A 136 13.30 -13.35 -2.02
CA THR A 136 13.21 -12.06 -1.29
C THR A 136 11.98 -11.21 -1.67
N PRO A 137 11.53 -11.15 -2.95
CA PRO A 137 10.28 -10.49 -3.33
C PRO A 137 9.02 -10.92 -2.54
N ALA A 138 8.91 -12.20 -2.18
CA ALA A 138 7.76 -12.73 -1.46
C ALA A 138 7.80 -12.37 0.04
N LEU A 139 8.93 -11.86 0.55
CA LEU A 139 9.13 -11.61 1.96
C LEU A 139 8.09 -10.65 2.53
N ASN A 140 7.80 -9.54 1.86
CA ASN A 140 6.84 -8.55 2.36
C ASN A 140 5.42 -9.14 2.52
N ALA A 141 5.00 -9.99 1.58
CA ALA A 141 3.70 -10.68 1.67
C ALA A 141 3.67 -11.66 2.85
N HIS A 142 4.76 -12.41 3.05
CA HIS A 142 4.89 -13.34 4.18
C HIS A 142 4.91 -12.62 5.54
N LEU A 143 5.66 -11.51 5.66
CA LEU A 143 5.67 -10.68 6.86
C LEU A 143 4.27 -10.09 7.17
N GLY A 144 3.53 -9.68 6.13
CA GLY A 144 2.14 -9.20 6.26
C GLY A 144 1.15 -10.26 6.76
N HIS A 145 1.48 -11.54 6.63
CA HIS A 145 0.67 -12.66 7.11
C HIS A 145 1.11 -13.20 8.49
N GLY A 146 2.11 -12.57 9.13
CA GLY A 146 2.60 -12.93 10.47
C GLY A 146 3.78 -13.90 10.47
N ASP A 147 4.46 -14.09 9.33
CA ASP A 147 5.73 -14.83 9.27
C ASP A 147 6.89 -13.95 9.75
N TYR A 148 8.03 -14.54 10.15
CA TYR A 148 9.24 -13.79 10.51
C TYR A 148 10.49 -14.28 9.78
N ILE A 149 11.51 -13.43 9.71
CA ILE A 149 12.80 -13.74 9.07
C ILE A 149 13.63 -14.66 9.98
N GLY A 150 14.09 -15.78 9.43
CA GLY A 150 14.88 -16.79 10.14
C GLY A 150 14.18 -18.15 10.20
N ALA A 151 14.93 -19.18 10.60
CA ALA A 151 14.35 -20.50 10.80
C ALA A 151 13.37 -20.50 11.99
N CYS A 152 12.38 -21.39 11.94
CA CYS A 152 11.51 -21.60 13.08
C CYS A 152 12.29 -22.13 14.28
N LEU A 153 12.10 -21.52 15.45
CA LEU A 153 12.57 -22.07 16.71
C LEU A 153 11.81 -23.38 16.99
N SER A 154 12.54 -24.49 17.06
CA SER A 154 12.01 -25.77 17.52
C SER A 154 11.68 -25.64 19.01
N SER A 155 10.41 -25.76 19.37
CA SER A 155 9.98 -26.06 20.74
C SER A 155 9.88 -27.56 20.94
#